data_AF-A0A218PBQ5-F1
#
_entry.id   AF-A0A218PBQ5-F1
#
_cell.length_a   1.000
_cell.length_b   1.000
_cell.length_c   1.000
_cell.angle_alpha   90.00
_cell.angle_beta   90.00
_cell.angle_gamma   90.00
#
_symmetry.space_group_name_H-M   'P 1'
#
loop_
_entity.id
_entity.type
_entity.pdbx_description
1 polymer ?
#
loop_
_entity_poly.entity_id
_entity_poly.type
_entity_poly.pdbx_seq_one_letter_code
_entity_poly.pdbx_strand_id
1 'polypeptide(L)'
;MNLEELNGFVQRLVDYLGGEATVILFGSYARGDYNLASDFDIIVVSDRLKGNPLRRTRELYRLNEEFLPVDIIAYTRKEFLRAMENLSPSALDAMKYGKVLHDDGFYKFAKRKFEELKKKGLRKERYWMMAG
;
A
#
# COMPACT_ATOMS: atom_id res chain seq x y z
N MET A 1 18.97 5.55 -5.44
CA MET A 1 17.89 5.07 -4.55
C MET A 1 18.28 3.70 -4.04
N ASN A 2 18.30 3.49 -2.72
CA ASN A 2 18.84 2.30 -2.08
C ASN A 2 17.70 1.42 -1.52
N LEU A 3 17.62 0.16 -1.96
CA LEU A 3 16.62 -0.79 -1.46
C LEU A 3 16.88 -1.18 0.00
N GLU A 4 18.12 -1.09 0.46
CA GLU A 4 18.49 -1.36 1.86
C GLU A 4 17.89 -0.31 2.80
N GLU A 5 17.97 0.97 2.43
CA GLU A 5 17.34 2.07 3.18
C GLU A 5 15.81 1.91 3.21
N LEU A 6 15.19 1.54 2.08
CA LEU A 6 13.75 1.27 2.04
C LEU A 6 13.36 0.12 2.98
N ASN A 7 14.14 -0.96 3.03
CA ASN A 7 13.89 -2.08 3.94
C ASN A 7 14.05 -1.65 5.40
N GLY A 8 15.05 -0.82 5.72
CA GLY A 8 15.22 -0.24 7.06
C GLY A 8 14.01 0.60 7.47
N PHE A 9 13.51 1.45 6.56
CA PHE A 9 12.30 2.23 6.79
C PHE A 9 11.06 1.36 6.99
N VAL A 10 10.85 0.33 6.15
CA VAL A 10 9.75 -0.62 6.30
C VAL A 10 9.81 -1.30 7.66
N GLN A 11 10.99 -1.71 8.13
CA GLN A 11 11.12 -2.36 9.43
C GLN A 11 10.70 -1.43 10.57
N ARG A 12 11.09 -0.15 10.53
CA ARG A 12 10.64 0.84 11.54
C ARG A 12 9.13 1.07 11.52
N LEU A 13 8.50 1.08 10.34
CA LEU A 13 7.03 1.13 10.23
C LEU A 13 6.38 -0.08 10.91
N VAL A 14 6.90 -1.27 10.65
CA VAL A 14 6.40 -2.53 11.22
C VAL A 14 6.56 -2.55 12.73
N ASP A 15 7.72 -2.14 13.24
CA ASP A 15 8.01 -2.11 14.69
C ASP A 15 7.13 -1.08 15.41
N TYR A 16 6.95 0.11 14.82
CA TYR A 16 6.03 1.13 15.34
C TYR A 16 4.58 0.62 15.43
N LEU A 17 4.19 -0.21 14.45
CA LEU A 17 2.89 -0.87 14.41
C LEU A 17 2.91 -2.24 15.12
N GLY A 18 3.92 -2.54 15.93
CA GLY A 18 4.04 -3.75 16.74
C GLY A 18 3.90 -5.07 15.97
N GLY A 19 4.40 -5.12 14.74
CA GLY A 19 4.38 -6.31 13.89
C GLY A 19 3.05 -6.58 13.17
N GLU A 20 1.99 -5.82 13.46
CA GLU A 20 0.66 -6.00 12.87
C GLU A 20 0.48 -5.05 11.67
N ALA A 21 1.30 -5.22 10.64
CA ALA A 21 1.25 -4.40 9.44
C ALA A 21 1.41 -5.22 8.15
N THR A 22 0.81 -4.75 7.07
CA THR A 22 1.16 -5.15 5.70
C THR A 22 1.66 -3.90 4.97
N VAL A 23 2.85 -3.98 4.36
CA VAL A 23 3.44 -2.89 3.58
C VAL A 23 3.63 -3.34 2.14
N ILE A 24 3.06 -2.57 1.21
CA ILE A 24 3.02 -2.90 -0.21
C ILE A 24 3.62 -1.74 -0.99
N LEU A 25 4.71 -2.00 -1.71
CA LEU A 25 5.22 -1.09 -2.72
C LEU A 25 4.33 -1.18 -3.95
N PHE A 26 3.82 -0.05 -4.42
CA PHE A 26 3.05 0.05 -5.65
C PHE A 26 3.65 1.14 -6.56
N GLY A 27 2.87 1.65 -7.50
CA GLY A 27 3.31 2.75 -8.34
C GLY A 27 4.39 2.34 -9.35
N SER A 28 5.21 3.32 -9.75
CA SER A 28 6.16 3.14 -10.86
C SER A 28 7.25 2.11 -10.54
N TYR A 29 7.68 2.05 -9.29
CA TYR A 29 8.64 1.06 -8.82
C TYR A 29 8.13 -0.38 -8.88
N ALA A 30 6.84 -0.58 -8.62
CA ALA A 30 6.23 -1.90 -8.72
C ALA A 30 6.02 -2.32 -10.18
N ARG A 31 5.73 -1.38 -11.09
CA ARG A 31 5.50 -1.62 -12.52
C ARG A 31 6.79 -1.67 -13.36
N GLY A 32 7.92 -1.18 -12.84
CA GLY A 32 9.21 -1.20 -13.54
C GLY A 32 9.42 -0.05 -14.53
N ASP A 33 8.55 0.97 -14.50
CA ASP A 33 8.60 2.19 -15.32
C ASP A 33 9.16 3.40 -14.56
N TYR A 34 9.88 3.16 -13.44
CA TYR A 34 10.44 4.23 -12.60
C TYR A 34 11.68 4.87 -13.22
N ASN A 35 11.90 6.15 -12.88
CA ASN A 35 13.14 6.88 -13.14
C ASN A 35 13.85 7.19 -11.81
N LEU A 36 15.06 7.74 -11.88
CA LEU A 36 15.87 8.07 -10.69
C LEU A 36 15.24 9.12 -9.76
N ALA A 37 14.22 9.84 -10.22
CA ALA A 37 13.50 10.86 -9.46
C ALA A 37 12.12 10.38 -8.95
N SER A 38 11.79 9.10 -9.12
CA SER A 38 10.48 8.58 -8.73
C SER A 38 10.41 8.37 -7.22
N ASP A 39 9.27 8.70 -6.61
CA ASP A 39 8.99 8.37 -5.22
C ASP A 39 8.72 6.86 -5.06
N PHE A 40 9.03 6.31 -3.88
CA PHE A 40 8.52 4.99 -3.48
C PHE A 40 7.09 5.14 -2.97
N ASP A 41 6.13 4.78 -3.81
CA ASP A 41 4.72 4.71 -3.42
C ASP A 41 4.45 3.48 -2.56
N ILE A 42 4.14 3.66 -1.28
CA ILE A 42 3.82 2.56 -0.37
C ILE A 42 2.40 2.66 0.20
N ILE A 43 1.74 1.51 0.31
CA ILE A 43 0.54 1.35 1.11
C ILE A 43 0.93 0.65 2.41
N VAL A 44 0.55 1.25 3.54
CA VAL A 44 0.69 0.66 4.87
C VAL A 44 -0.70 0.32 5.39
N VAL A 45 -0.95 -0.95 5.68
CA VAL A 45 -2.23 -1.43 6.22
C VAL A 45 -2.03 -1.97 7.63
N SER A 46 -2.75 -1.41 8.62
CA SER A 46 -2.74 -1.88 10.00
C SER A 46 -3.95 -1.37 10.78
N ASP A 47 -4.56 -2.21 11.62
CA ASP A 47 -5.65 -1.78 12.50
C ASP A 47 -5.17 -0.97 13.72
N ARG A 48 -3.85 -0.83 13.90
CA ARG A 48 -3.26 0.11 14.86
C ARG A 48 -3.25 1.55 14.37
N LEU A 49 -3.50 1.79 13.08
CA LEU A 49 -3.68 3.12 12.49
C LEU A 49 -5.04 3.72 12.91
N LYS A 50 -5.15 4.12 14.18
CA LYS A 50 -6.38 4.70 14.76
C LYS A 50 -6.40 6.22 14.67
N GLY A 51 -7.60 6.79 14.74
CA GLY A 51 -7.80 8.24 14.78
C GLY A 51 -7.75 8.92 13.42
N ASN A 52 -7.38 10.20 13.41
CA ASN A 52 -7.42 11.04 12.22
C ASN A 52 -6.42 10.56 11.14
N PRO A 53 -6.86 10.35 9.88
CA PRO A 53 -6.00 9.85 8.80
C PRO A 53 -4.75 10.69 8.53
N LEU A 54 -4.86 12.03 8.54
CA LEU A 54 -3.69 12.89 8.28
C LEU A 54 -2.67 12.79 9.41
N ARG A 55 -3.15 12.76 10.67
CA ARG A 55 -2.26 12.66 11.84
C ARG A 55 -1.52 11.33 11.87
N ARG A 56 -2.23 10.20 11.71
CA ARG A 56 -1.60 8.88 11.76
C ARG A 56 -0.60 8.68 10.61
N THR A 57 -0.88 9.17 9.40
CA THR A 57 0.08 9.10 8.28
C THR A 57 1.29 9.98 8.54
N ARG A 58 1.11 11.17 9.14
CA ARG A 58 2.24 12.05 9.53
C ARG A 58 3.20 11.36 10.50
N GLU A 59 2.70 10.56 11.43
CA GLU A 59 3.57 9.78 12.33
C GLU A 59 4.41 8.75 11.56
N LEU A 60 3.87 8.12 10.50
CA LEU A 60 4.63 7.20 9.66
C LEU A 60 5.76 7.91 8.91
N TYR A 61 5.50 9.12 8.38
CA TYR A 61 6.54 9.93 7.74
C TYR A 61 7.69 10.29 8.70
N ARG A 62 7.43 10.47 9.99
CA ARG A 62 8.47 10.78 10.98
C ARG A 62 9.46 9.64 11.21
N LEU A 63 9.13 8.42 10.80
CA LEU A 63 9.98 7.25 10.91
C LEU A 63 10.97 7.12 9.73
N ASN A 64 10.87 8.01 8.73
CA ASN A 64 11.77 8.07 7.57
C ASN A 64 13.02 8.91 7.92
N GLU A 65 13.98 8.28 8.59
CA GLU A 65 15.22 8.92 9.06
C GLU A 65 16.20 9.22 7.90
N GLU A 66 16.11 8.46 6.81
CA GLU A 66 17.00 8.57 5.64
C GLU A 66 16.48 9.59 4.61
N PHE A 67 15.37 10.27 4.91
CA PHE A 67 14.73 11.24 4.01
C PHE A 67 14.43 10.67 2.62
N LEU A 68 14.06 9.39 2.56
CA LEU A 68 13.69 8.74 1.32
C LEU A 68 12.52 9.47 0.66
N PRO A 69 12.52 9.60 -0.68
CA PRO A 69 11.37 10.10 -1.42
C PRO A 69 10.27 9.02 -1.37
N VAL A 70 9.38 9.09 -0.40
CA VAL A 70 8.29 8.11 -0.19
C VAL A 70 6.95 8.81 -0.19
N ASP A 71 5.94 8.20 -0.82
CA ASP A 71 4.54 8.57 -0.63
C ASP A 71 3.82 7.46 0.13
N ILE A 72 3.10 7.82 1.20
CA ILE A 72 2.51 6.87 2.13
C ILE A 72 0.99 7.00 2.12
N ILE A 73 0.32 5.93 1.72
CA ILE A 73 -1.12 5.79 1.90
C ILE A 73 -1.38 4.81 3.04
N ALA A 74 -1.98 5.31 4.12
CA ALA A 74 -2.20 4.55 5.35
C ALA A 74 -3.67 4.17 5.52
N TYR A 75 -3.94 2.87 5.68
CA TYR A 75 -5.28 2.31 5.87
C TYR A 75 -5.37 1.39 7.09
N THR A 76 -6.51 1.38 7.77
CA THR A 76 -6.94 0.17 8.50
C THR A 76 -7.32 -0.92 7.50
N ARG A 77 -7.38 -2.18 7.95
CA ARG A 77 -7.78 -3.29 7.08
C ARG A 77 -9.17 -3.04 6.46
N LYS A 78 -10.11 -2.55 7.27
CA LYS A 78 -11.47 -2.21 6.81
C LYS A 78 -11.49 -1.06 5.80
N GLU A 79 -10.64 -0.05 5.97
CA GLU A 79 -10.54 1.05 5.01
C GLU A 79 -9.91 0.59 3.69
N PHE A 80 -8.89 -0.28 3.74
CA PHE A 80 -8.26 -0.82 2.54
C PHE A 80 -9.24 -1.62 1.68
N LEU A 81 -10.02 -2.50 2.30
CA LEU A 81 -11.06 -3.27 1.60
C LEU A 81 -12.11 -2.33 0.97
N ARG A 82 -12.57 -1.33 1.71
CA ARG A 82 -13.51 -0.31 1.20
C ARG A 82 -12.90 0.50 0.06
N ALA A 83 -11.62 0.83 0.12
CA ALA A 83 -10.92 1.53 -0.94
C ALA A 83 -10.92 0.70 -2.24
N MET A 84 -10.70 -0.62 -2.17
CA MET A 84 -10.81 -1.50 -3.34
C MET A 84 -12.23 -1.55 -3.90
N GLU A 85 -13.23 -1.69 -3.03
CA GLU A 85 -14.65 -1.71 -3.44
C GLU A 85 -15.08 -0.39 -4.09
N ASN A 86 -14.55 0.74 -3.60
CA ASN A 86 -14.76 2.08 -4.15
C ASN A 86 -13.85 2.40 -5.35
N LEU A 87 -13.20 1.38 -5.94
CA LEU A 87 -12.36 1.50 -7.13
C LEU A 87 -11.16 2.45 -6.97
N SER A 88 -10.62 2.59 -5.76
CA SER A 88 -9.41 3.38 -5.50
C SER A 88 -8.26 2.87 -6.38
N PRO A 89 -7.70 3.72 -7.27
CA PRO A 89 -6.65 3.28 -8.18
C PRO A 89 -5.41 2.77 -7.47
N SER A 90 -4.99 3.42 -6.38
CA SER A 90 -3.81 3.01 -5.61
C SER A 90 -4.02 1.66 -4.93
N ALA A 91 -5.17 1.45 -4.27
CA ALA A 91 -5.47 0.18 -3.61
C ALA A 91 -5.55 -0.99 -4.62
N LEU A 92 -6.21 -0.78 -5.76
CA LEU A 92 -6.33 -1.81 -6.79
C LEU A 92 -5.01 -2.04 -7.54
N ASP A 93 -4.21 -1.00 -7.77
CA ASP A 93 -2.87 -1.15 -8.36
C ASP A 93 -1.92 -1.89 -7.41
N ALA A 94 -1.97 -1.62 -6.10
CA ALA A 94 -1.23 -2.39 -5.12
C ALA A 94 -1.61 -3.87 -5.12
N MET A 95 -2.89 -4.20 -5.33
CA MET A 95 -3.31 -5.61 -5.48
C MET A 95 -2.94 -6.22 -6.81
N LYS A 96 -2.93 -5.46 -7.91
CA LYS A 96 -2.64 -6.00 -9.25
C LYS A 96 -1.15 -6.11 -9.53
N TYR A 97 -0.38 -5.10 -9.16
CA TYR A 97 1.02 -4.91 -9.55
C TYR A 97 1.97 -4.78 -8.35
N GLY A 98 1.44 -4.58 -7.14
CA GLY A 98 2.25 -4.27 -5.97
C GLY A 98 3.20 -5.40 -5.57
N LYS A 99 4.35 -5.01 -5.03
CA LYS A 99 5.34 -5.90 -4.40
C LYS A 99 5.16 -5.82 -2.88
N VAL A 100 4.98 -6.96 -2.24
CA VAL A 100 4.87 -7.04 -0.78
C VAL A 100 6.25 -6.85 -0.17
N LEU A 101 6.42 -5.80 0.62
CA LEU A 101 7.64 -5.52 1.38
C LEU A 101 7.58 -6.19 2.77
N HIS A 102 6.39 -6.24 3.36
CA HIS A 102 6.11 -6.96 4.60
C HIS A 102 4.62 -7.37 4.64
N ASP A 103 4.29 -8.51 5.23
CA ASP A 103 2.90 -8.97 5.38
C ASP A 103 2.69 -9.70 6.71
N ASP A 104 1.70 -9.23 7.48
CA ASP A 104 1.21 -9.88 8.70
C ASP A 104 0.16 -10.99 8.43
N GLY A 105 -0.09 -11.30 7.16
CA GLY A 105 -1.07 -12.27 6.68
C GLY A 105 -2.32 -11.64 6.08
N PHE A 106 -2.52 -10.33 6.23
CA PHE A 106 -3.66 -9.62 5.65
C PHE A 106 -3.62 -9.58 4.11
N TYR A 107 -2.44 -9.51 3.48
CA TYR A 107 -2.32 -9.41 2.01
C TYR A 107 -3.01 -10.56 1.30
N LYS A 108 -2.84 -11.80 1.78
CA LYS A 108 -3.48 -12.99 1.20
C LYS A 108 -5.00 -12.89 1.24
N PHE A 109 -5.56 -12.36 2.33
CA PHE A 109 -7.00 -12.12 2.44
C PHE A 109 -7.47 -11.03 1.48
N ALA A 110 -6.78 -9.88 1.43
CA ALA A 110 -7.10 -8.78 0.52
C ALA A 110 -7.01 -9.21 -0.96
N LYS A 111 -6.01 -10.01 -1.32
CA LYS A 111 -5.85 -10.57 -2.68
C LYS A 111 -7.04 -11.44 -3.08
N ARG A 112 -7.57 -12.26 -2.15
CA ARG A 112 -8.80 -13.04 -2.42
C ARG A 112 -10.00 -12.13 -2.70
N LYS A 113 -10.16 -11.05 -1.92
CA LYS A 113 -11.21 -10.05 -2.15
C LYS A 113 -11.06 -9.34 -3.50
N PHE A 114 -9.84 -9.01 -3.88
CA PHE A 114 -9.54 -8.47 -5.21
C PHE A 114 -9.92 -9.43 -6.34
N GLU A 115 -9.60 -10.73 -6.22
CA GLU A 115 -10.02 -11.73 -7.21
C GLU A 115 -11.55 -11.96 -7.24
N GLU A 116 -12.24 -11.83 -6.11
CA GLU A 116 -13.71 -11.81 -6.05
C GLU A 116 -14.29 -10.60 -6.82
N LEU A 117 -13.71 -9.41 -6.67
CA LEU A 117 -14.12 -8.23 -7.43
C LEU A 117 -13.91 -8.43 -8.93
N LYS A 118 -12.78 -9.02 -9.35
CA LYS A 118 -12.52 -9.36 -10.76
C LYS A 118 -13.58 -10.29 -11.34
N LYS A 119 -13.98 -11.32 -10.59
CA LYS A 119 -15.08 -12.23 -11.00
C LYS A 119 -16.42 -11.51 -11.13
N LYS A 120 -16.64 -10.45 -10.34
CA LYS A 120 -17.82 -9.58 -10.42
C LYS A 120 -17.73 -8.51 -11.51
N GLY A 121 -16.68 -8.53 -12.34
CA GLY A 121 -16.54 -7.62 -13.48
C GLY A 121 -15.52 -6.50 -13.27
N LEU A 122 -14.79 -6.45 -12.15
CA LEU A 122 -13.70 -5.48 -11.99
C LEU A 122 -12.63 -5.70 -13.08
N ARG A 123 -12.35 -4.66 -13.85
CA ARG A 123 -11.30 -4.65 -14.86
C ARG A 123 -10.56 -3.31 -14.90
N LYS A 124 -9.34 -3.33 -15.45
CA LYS A 124 -8.54 -2.14 -15.67
C LYS A 124 -8.41 -1.91 -17.18
N GLU A 125 -9.03 -0.85 -17.67
CA GLU A 125 -8.77 -0.29 -18.99
C GLU A 125 -7.85 0.94 -18.83
N ARG A 126 -8.27 2.13 -19.26
CA ARG A 126 -7.61 3.39 -18.86
C ARG A 126 -7.76 3.66 -17.36
N TYR A 127 -8.91 3.30 -16.79
CA TYR A 127 -9.23 3.42 -15.38
C TYR A 127 -9.76 2.09 -14.84
N TRP A 128 -9.81 1.96 -13.52
CA TRP A 128 -10.51 0.86 -12.87
C TRP A 128 -12.02 1.05 -13.00
N MET A 129 -12.73 -0.01 -13.39
CA MET A 129 -14.17 0.03 -13.58
C MET A 129 -14.79 -1.34 -13.33
N MET A 130 -16.08 -1.34 -13.01
CA MET A 130 -16.90 -2.55 -13.01
C MET A 130 -17.52 -2.72 -14.40
N ALA A 131 -17.40 -3.91 -14.97
CA ALA A 131 -18.21 -4.30 -16.12
C ALA A 131 -19.69 -4.27 -15.72
N GLY A 132 -20.51 -3.59 -16.52
CA GLY A 132 -21.97 -3.67 -16.44
C GLY A 132 -22.51 -4.99 -16.97
#